data_AF-A0A352YZH3-F1
#
_entry.id   AF-A0A352YZH3-F1
#
_cell.length_a   1.000
_cell.length_b   1.000
_cell.length_c   1.000
_cell.angle_alpha   90.00
_cell.angle_beta   90.00
_cell.angle_gamma   90.00
#
_symmetry.space_group_name_H-M   'P 1'
#
loop_
_entity.id
_entity.type
_entity.pdbx_description
1 polymer ?
#
loop_
_entity_poly.entity_id
_entity_poly.type
_entity_poly.pdbx_seq_one_letter_code
_entity_poly.pdbx_strand_id
1 'polypeptide(L)' 'MCREVDIDDTEFVALAEHLKCHLWSGDKELQKGLKKKGWHKFLSTTDLVKIASSRRRKYKNLNK' A
#
# COMPACT_ATOMS: atom_id res chain seq x y z
N MET A 1 4.74 5.05 -29.77
CA MET A 1 3.73 5.43 -28.76
C MET A 1 3.83 4.48 -27.58
N CYS A 2 4.90 4.59 -26.79
CA CYS A 2 5.27 3.63 -25.75
C CYS A 2 5.63 4.44 -24.49
N ARG A 3 4.62 4.90 -23.73
CA ARG A 3 4.83 5.90 -22.67
C ARG A 3 3.66 6.01 -21.67
N GLU A 4 3.07 4.90 -21.23
CA GLU A 4 1.90 4.97 -20.31
C GLU A 4 1.91 3.91 -19.20
N VAL A 5 3.07 3.35 -18.90
CA VAL A 5 3.33 2.71 -17.61
C VAL A 5 4.68 3.29 -17.20
N ASP A 6 4.65 4.32 -16.37
CA ASP A 6 5.85 4.89 -15.79
C ASP A 6 6.65 3.76 -15.13
N ILE A 7 7.89 3.61 -15.60
CA ILE A 7 8.78 2.53 -15.18
C ILE A 7 9.03 2.59 -13.66
N ASP A 8 8.97 3.81 -13.10
CA ASP A 8 9.06 4.11 -11.68
C ASP A 8 8.01 3.37 -10.84
N ASP A 9 6.81 3.11 -11.35
CA ASP A 9 5.79 2.42 -10.57
C ASP A 9 6.01 0.90 -10.47
N THR A 10 6.83 0.35 -11.38
CA THR A 10 7.07 -1.09 -11.47
C THR A 10 8.03 -1.57 -10.38
N GLU A 11 9.04 -0.77 -10.04
CA GLU A 11 10.02 -1.12 -9.00
C GLU A 11 9.38 -1.22 -7.61
N PHE A 12 8.47 -0.31 -7.25
CA PHE A 12 7.79 -0.35 -5.95
C PHE A 12 6.83 -1.54 -5.83
N VAL A 13 6.15 -1.89 -6.93
CA VAL A 13 5.26 -3.07 -6.97
C VAL A 13 6.07 -4.36 -6.92
N ALA A 14 7.18 -4.45 -7.67
CA ALA A 14 8.07 -5.59 -7.66
C ALA A 14 8.70 -5.79 -6.27
N LEU A 15 9.11 -4.70 -5.62
CA LEU A 15 9.62 -4.71 -4.25
C LEU A 15 8.55 -5.16 -3.26
N ALA A 16 7.32 -4.65 -3.37
CA ALA A 16 6.21 -5.05 -2.51
C ALA A 16 5.84 -6.53 -2.69
N GLU A 17 5.87 -7.02 -3.93
CA GLU A 17 5.65 -8.44 -4.26
C GLU A 17 6.77 -9.32 -3.67
N HIS A 18 8.03 -8.90 -3.82
CA HIS A 18 9.21 -9.60 -3.29
C HIS A 18 9.17 -9.68 -1.76
N LEU A 19 8.85 -8.56 -1.10
CA LEU A 19 8.72 -8.47 0.34
C LEU A 19 7.40 -9.04 0.88
N LYS A 20 6.50 -9.47 -0.02
CA LYS A 20 5.13 -9.91 0.31
C LYS A 20 4.38 -8.91 1.21
N CYS A 21 4.62 -7.62 1.00
CA CYS A 21 4.04 -6.55 1.79
C CYS A 21 2.98 -5.78 1.00
N HIS A 22 2.28 -4.88 1.69
CA HIS A 22 1.32 -4.00 1.05
C HIS A 22 2.01 -2.68 0.70
N LEU A 23 1.78 -2.17 -0.51
CA LEU A 23 2.29 -0.87 -0.92
C LEU A 23 1.36 0.21 -0.40
N TRP A 24 1.89 1.09 0.45
CA TRP A 24 1.17 2.29 0.85
C TRP A 24 1.45 3.40 -0.17
N SER A 25 0.40 3.88 -0.82
CA SER A 25 0.49 5.05 -1.68
C SER A 25 -0.77 5.90 -1.55
N GLY A 26 -0.59 7.23 -1.58
CA GLY A 26 -1.69 8.19 -1.67
C GLY A 26 -2.16 8.43 -3.10
N ASP A 27 -1.43 7.91 -4.09
CA ASP A 27 -1.71 8.14 -5.49
C ASP A 27 -2.90 7.28 -5.97
N LYS A 28 -3.98 7.95 -6.38
CA LYS A 28 -5.22 7.29 -6.80
C LYS A 28 -5.16 6.80 -8.23
N GLU A 29 -4.36 7.44 -9.09
CA GLU A 29 -4.22 7.04 -10.49
C GLU A 29 -3.40 5.77 -10.60
N LEU A 30 -2.30 5.71 -9.83
CA LEU A 30 -1.49 4.52 -9.66
C LEU A 30 -2.31 3.32 -9.15
N GLN A 31 -3.08 3.54 -8.08
CA GLN A 31 -3.96 2.50 -7.52
C GLN A 31 -4.99 2.00 -8.53
N LYS A 32 -5.58 2.90 -9.33
CA LYS A 32 -6.54 2.52 -10.38
C LYS A 32 -5.84 1.72 -11.49
N GLY A 33 -4.67 2.16 -11.95
CA GLY A 33 -3.88 1.48 -12.96
C GLY A 33 -3.48 0.06 -12.53
N LEU A 34 -2.99 -0.07 -11.30
CA LEU A 34 -2.58 -1.37 -10.76
C LEU A 34 -3.76 -2.28 -10.39
N LYS A 35 -4.88 -1.71 -9.94
CA LYS A 35 -6.12 -2.47 -9.75
C LYS A 35 -6.65 -3.02 -11.07
N LYS A 36 -6.55 -2.27 -12.17
CA LYS A 36 -6.86 -2.77 -13.54
C LYS A 36 -5.95 -3.92 -13.95
N LYS A 37 -4.69 -3.92 -13.48
CA LYS A 37 -3.74 -5.02 -13.69
C LYS A 37 -3.93 -6.21 -12.74
N GLY A 38 -4.93 -6.18 -11.84
CA GLY A 38 -5.23 -7.26 -10.89
C GLY A 38 -4.45 -7.19 -9.57
N TRP A 39 -3.64 -6.16 -9.36
CA TRP A 39 -2.87 -5.98 -8.13
C TRP A 39 -3.69 -5.21 -7.10
N HIS A 40 -3.90 -5.82 -5.93
CA HIS A 40 -4.84 -5.33 -4.90
C HIS A 40 -4.18 -5.13 -3.52
N LYS A 41 -2.85 -5.26 -3.43
CA LYS A 41 -2.09 -5.16 -2.17
C LYS A 41 -1.76 -3.70 -1.81
N PHE A 42 -2.74 -2.79 -1.92
CA PHE A 42 -2.57 -1.40 -1.52
C PHE A 42 -3.03 -1.14 -0.10
N LEU A 43 -2.37 -0.20 0.56
CA LEU A 43 -2.87 0.44 1.77
C LEU A 43 -3.16 1.91 1.49
N SER A 44 -4.31 2.38 1.99
CA SER A 44 -4.58 3.81 2.03
C SER A 44 -4.09 4.42 3.35
N THR A 45 -3.97 5.75 3.38
CA THR A 45 -3.68 6.48 4.62
C THR A 45 -4.71 6.19 5.72
N THR A 46 -5.97 5.93 5.35
CA THR A 46 -7.01 5.58 6.32
C THR A 46 -6.76 4.20 6.95
N ASP A 47 -6.24 3.24 6.17
CA ASP A 47 -5.89 1.91 6.67
C ASP A 47 -4.70 1.99 7.63
N LEU A 48 -3.68 2.79 7.30
CA LEU A 48 -2.56 3.04 8.20
C LEU A 48 -3.02 3.66 9.53
N VAL A 49 -3.90 4.66 9.49
CA VAL A 49 -4.44 5.29 10.70
C VAL A 49 -5.22 4.27 11.54
N LYS A 50 -6.02 3.40 10.92
CA LYS A 50 -6.72 2.31 11.62
C LYS A 50 -5.75 1.32 12.27
N ILE A 51 -4.70 0.91 11.55
CA ILE A 51 -3.66 0.01 12.07
C ILE A 51 -2.94 0.65 13.25
N ALA A 52 -2.51 1.91 13.12
CA ALA A 52 -1.82 2.66 14.16
C ALA A 52 -2.69 2.84 15.41
N SER A 53 -3.96 3.23 15.22
CA SER A 53 -4.94 3.40 16.30
C SER A 53 -5.19 2.09 17.06
N SER A 54 -5.25 0.97 16.33
CA SER A 54 -5.47 -0.36 16.91
C SER A 54 -4.25 -0.86 17.69
N ARG A 55 -3.03 -0.62 17.17
CA ARG A 55 -1.79 -0.91 17.89
C ARG A 55 -1.68 -0.12 19.19
N ARG A 56 -2.05 1.16 19.17
CA ARG A 56 -2.04 2.01 20.38
C ARG A 56 -2.96 1.51 21.49
N ARG A 57 -4.15 1.02 21.14
CA ARG A 57 -5.09 0.43 22.13
C ARG A 57 -4.55 -0.87 22.72
N LYS A 58 -3.99 -1.76 21.88
CA LYS A 58 -3.39 -3.02 22.35
C LYS A 58 -2.23 -2.77 23.32
N TYR A 59 -1.35 -1.82 23.00
CA TYR A 59 -0.22 -1.48 23.87
C TYR A 59 -0.69 -0.93 25.23
N LYS A 60 -1.71 -0.06 25.26
CA LYS A 60 -2.29 0.42 26.52
C LYS A 60 -2.94 -0.67 27.37
N ASN A 61 -3.53 -1.70 26.74
CA ASN A 61 -4.14 -2.81 27.47
C ASN A 61 -3.13 -3.87 27.93
N LEU A 62 -1.95 -3.93 27.30
CA LEU A 62 -0.89 -4.88 27.68
C LEU A 62 -0.01 -4.34 28.84
N ASN A 63 0.00 -3.02 29.05
CA ASN A 63 0.74 -2.31 30.10
C ASN A 63 -0.17 -1.74 31.20
N LYS A 64 -1.34 -2.35 31.39
CA LYS A 64 -2.29 -2.04 32.47
C LYS A 64 -2.40 -3.27 33.38
#